data_AF-A0A9Q3JQC9-F1
#
_entry.id   AF-A0A9Q3JQC9-F1
#
_cell.length_a   1.000
_cell.length_b   1.000
_cell.length_c   1.000
_cell.angle_alpha   90.00
_cell.angle_beta   90.00
_cell.angle_gamma   90.00
#
_symmetry.space_group_name_H-M   'P 1'
#
loop_
_entity.id
_entity.type
_entity.pdbx_description
1 polymer ?
#
loop_
_entity_poly.entity_id
_entity_poly.type
_entity_poly.pdbx_seq_one_letter_code
_entity_poly.pdbx_strand_id
1 'polypeptide(L)' 'MAYIHGTATKVTVFIENAQHALIIESGAHCSILARTYLDNHFPNWEEQLLPTKAKNLKSASGKMTSIGTIIKE' A
#
# COMPACT_ATOMS: atom_id res chain seq x y z
N MET A 1 -26.99 -4.09 7.27
CA MET A 1 -25.91 -3.07 7.25
C MET A 1 -24.85 -3.57 8.22
N ALA A 2 -23.68 -3.98 7.73
CA ALA A 2 -22.60 -4.46 8.59
C ALA A 2 -21.68 -3.29 8.94
N TYR A 3 -21.43 -3.06 10.22
CA TYR A 3 -20.42 -2.12 10.67
C TYR A 3 -19.32 -2.92 11.36
N ILE A 4 -18.09 -2.74 10.90
CA ILE A 4 -16.93 -3.34 11.54
C ILE A 4 -16.41 -2.29 12.52
N HIS A 5 -16.50 -2.61 13.82
CA HIS A 5 -15.85 -1.84 14.88
C HIS A 5 -14.66 -2.67 15.37
N GLY A 6 -13.49 -2.04 15.47
CA GLY A 6 -12.28 -2.71 15.92
C GLY A 6 -11.23 -1.69 16.35
N THR A 7 -10.44 -2.07 17.36
CA THR A 7 -9.26 -1.32 17.78
C THR A 7 -8.08 -1.69 16.89
N ALA A 8 -7.63 -0.76 16.05
CA ALA A 8 -6.48 -0.96 15.19
C ALA A 8 -5.17 -0.72 15.97
N THR A 9 -4.27 -1.70 15.99
CA THR A 9 -2.91 -1.52 16.52
C THR A 9 -2.10 -0.68 15.54
N LYS A 10 -1.77 0.55 15.93
CA LYS A 10 -0.85 1.41 15.18
C LYS A 10 0.59 1.13 15.59
N VAL A 11 1.47 0.99 14.61
CA VAL A 11 2.91 0.86 14.81
C VAL A 11 3.63 1.98 14.08
N THR A 12 4.79 2.37 14.61
CA THR A 12 5.70 3.26 13.90
C THR A 12 6.70 2.41 13.12
N VAL A 13 6.77 2.62 11.81
CA VAL A 13 7.78 2.03 10.94
C VAL A 13 8.69 3.13 10.40
N PHE A 14 9.90 2.77 9.99
CA PHE A 14 10.80 3.68 9.31
C PHE A 14 10.89 3.30 7.83
N ILE A 15 10.50 4.23 6.95
CA ILE A 15 10.61 4.08 5.50
C ILE A 15 11.51 5.22 5.04
N GLU A 16 12.66 4.87 4.44
CA GLU A 16 13.68 5.83 3.98
C GLU A 16 14.12 6.83 5.05
N ASN A 17 14.36 6.32 6.27
CA ASN A 17 14.75 7.08 7.46
C ASN A 17 13.67 8.07 7.98
N ALA A 18 12.48 8.10 7.38
CA ALA A 18 11.35 8.84 7.91
C ALA A 18 10.42 7.92 8.72
N GLN A 19 9.86 8.45 9.82
CA GLN A 19 8.91 7.73 10.67
C GLN A 19 7.50 7.81 10.07
N HIS A 20 6.80 6.68 10.06
CA HIS A 20 5.44 6.55 9.54
C HIS A 20 4.58 5.70 10.46
N ALA A 21 3.34 6.11 10.66
CA ALA A 21 2.37 5.34 11.43
C ALA A 21 1.56 4.44 10.49
N LEU A 22 1.66 3.12 10.66
CA LEU A 22 0.89 2.13 9.91
C LEU A 22 0.00 1.31 10.84
N ILE A 23 -1.05 0.71 10.27
CA ILE A 23 -1.91 -0.23 10.97
C ILE A 23 -1.33 -1.64 10.76
N ILE A 24 -1.17 -2.40 11.85
CA ILE A 24 -0.90 -3.83 11.76
C ILE A 24 -2.22 -4.54 11.52
N GLU A 25 -2.35 -5.10 10.32
CA GLU A 25 -3.44 -5.99 9.92
C GLU A 25 -2.86 -7.36 9.63
N SER A 26 -2.90 -8.26 10.62
CA SER A 26 -2.28 -9.59 10.52
C SER A 26 -2.94 -10.49 9.47
N GLY A 27 -4.17 -10.18 9.05
CA GLY A 27 -4.84 -10.86 7.94
C GLY A 27 -4.38 -10.41 6.55
N ALA A 28 -3.60 -9.32 6.44
CA ALA A 28 -3.15 -8.79 5.15
C ALA A 28 -1.92 -9.55 4.62
N HIS A 29 -1.99 -10.04 3.39
CA HIS A 29 -0.87 -10.69 2.72
C HIS A 29 0.27 -9.72 2.38
N CYS A 30 -0.05 -8.44 2.20
CA CYS A 30 0.91 -7.38 1.89
C CYS A 30 0.52 -6.06 2.56
N SER A 31 1.48 -5.14 2.65
CA SER A 31 1.22 -3.77 3.08
C SER A 31 0.52 -2.97 1.98
N ILE A 32 -0.43 -2.12 2.37
CA ILE A 32 -1.14 -1.23 1.45
C ILE A 32 -0.92 0.21 1.91
N LEU A 33 -0.53 1.06 0.99
CA LEU A 33 -0.39 2.51 1.20
C LEU A 33 -1.43 3.24 0.35
N ALA A 34 -2.04 4.27 0.91
CA ALA A 34 -2.99 5.10 0.17
C ALA A 34 -2.24 5.95 -0.88
N ARG A 35 -2.87 6.22 -2.02
CA ARG A 35 -2.29 7.10 -3.06
C ARG A 35 -1.91 8.47 -2.49
N THR A 36 -2.81 9.09 -1.72
CA THR A 36 -2.54 10.39 -1.07
C THR A 36 -1.32 10.35 -0.15
N TYR A 37 -1.03 9.20 0.46
CA TYR A 37 0.18 9.03 1.26
C TYR A 37 1.42 8.97 0.38
N LEU A 38 1.36 8.24 -0.74
CA LEU A 38 2.46 8.22 -1.73
C LEU A 38 2.73 9.61 -2.30
N ASP A 39 1.69 10.34 -2.70
CA ASP A 39 1.82 11.69 -3.27
C ASP A 39 2.47 12.67 -2.28
N ASN A 40 2.21 12.52 -0.97
CA ASN A 40 2.75 13.40 0.07
C ASN A 40 4.19 13.06 0.49
N HIS A 41 4.56 11.78 0.47
CA HIS A 41 5.83 11.32 1.05
C HIS A 41 6.86 10.84 0.02
N PHE A 42 6.40 10.48 -1.18
CA PHE A 42 7.23 9.97 -2.28
C PHE A 42 6.86 10.70 -3.57
N PRO A 43 7.22 11.99 -3.71
CA PRO A 43 6.94 12.74 -4.92
C PRO A 43 7.54 12.02 -6.14
N ASN A 44 6.79 12.00 -7.25
CA ASN A 44 7.16 11.32 -8.49
C ASN A 44 7.28 9.79 -8.39
N TRP A 45 6.64 9.15 -7.39
CA TRP A 45 6.61 7.68 -7.29
C TRP A 45 6.06 7.01 -8.56
N GLU A 46 5.15 7.67 -9.29
CA GLU A 46 4.58 7.18 -10.54
C GLU A 46 5.64 7.04 -11.65
N GLU A 47 6.63 7.94 -11.70
CA GLU A 47 7.71 7.91 -12.70
C GLU A 47 8.69 6.76 -12.44
N GLN A 48 8.73 6.25 -11.21
CA GLN A 48 9.57 5.13 -10.80
C GLN A 48 8.90 3.77 -11.05
N LEU A 49 7.65 3.77 -11.53
CA LEU A 49 6.93 2.56 -11.86
C LEU A 49 7.52 1.89 -13.10
N LEU A 50 8.06 0.70 -12.91
CA LEU A 50 8.45 -0.15 -14.04
C LEU A 50 7.21 -0.86 -14.61
N PRO A 51 7.17 -1.10 -15.94
CA PRO A 51 6.10 -1.85 -16.58
C PRO A 51 5.95 -3.24 -15.94
N THR A 52 4.73 -3.55 -15.57
CA THR A 52 4.34 -4.82 -14.96
C THR A 52 3.78 -5.73 -16.04
N LYS A 53 4.24 -6.99 -16.11
CA LYS A 53 3.53 -8.04 -16.83
C LYS A 53 2.26 -8.32 -16.04
N ALA A 54 1.17 -7.66 -16.42
CA ALA A 54 -0.10 -7.59 -15.71
C ALA A 54 -0.43 -8.88 -14.94
N LYS A 55 -0.32 -8.85 -13.61
CA LYS A 55 -0.94 -9.84 -12.73
C LYS A 55 -2.33 -9.32 -12.38
N ASN A 56 -3.37 -10.05 -12.80
CA ASN A 56 -4.73 -9.81 -12.32
C ASN A 56 -4.79 -10.18 -10.84
N LEU A 57 -4.77 -9.17 -9.96
CA LEU A 57 -4.92 -9.38 -8.53
C LEU A 57 -6.41 -9.31 -8.17
N LYS A 58 -6.86 -10.16 -7.25
CA LYS A 58 -8.23 -10.14 -6.72
C LYS A 58 -8.25 -9.35 -5.42
N SER A 59 -9.18 -8.42 -5.28
CA SER A 59 -9.52 -7.74 -4.03
C SER A 59 -10.93 -8.11 -3.58
N ALA A 60 -11.25 -7.86 -2.31
CA ALA A 60 -12.59 -8.06 -1.77
C ALA A 60 -13.67 -7.23 -2.50
N SER A 61 -13.30 -6.10 -3.13
CA SER A 61 -14.21 -5.21 -3.87
C SER A 61 -14.19 -5.43 -5.40
N GLY A 62 -13.44 -6.41 -5.91
CA GLY A 62 -13.36 -6.69 -7.35
C GLY A 62 -11.95 -6.93 -7.88
N LYS A 63 -11.72 -6.62 -9.16
CA LYS A 63 -10.42 -6.78 -9.82
C LYS A 63 -9.50 -5.59 -9.49
N MET A 64 -8.28 -5.87 -9.08
CA MET A 64 -7.21 -4.87 -8.99
C MET A 64 -6.40 -4.88 -10.28
N THR A 65 -6.20 -3.69 -10.84
CA THR A 65 -5.31 -3.48 -11.99
C THR A 65 -3.93 -3.08 -11.47
N SER A 66 -2.91 -3.85 -11.84
CA SER A 66 -1.52 -3.50 -11.55
C SER A 66 -1.08 -2.39 -12.50
N ILE A 67 -0.64 -1.25 -11.97
CA ILE A 67 -0.19 -0.08 -12.74
C ILE A 67 1.33 -0.05 -12.97
N GLY A 68 2.09 -0.71 -12.11
CA GLY A 68 3.55 -0.70 -12.13
C GLY A 68 4.15 -1.53 -11.00
N THR A 69 5.45 -1.77 -11.07
CA THR A 69 6.25 -2.34 -9.97
C THR A 69 7.43 -1.43 -9.70
N ILE A 70 7.76 -1.18 -8.44
CA ILE A 70 9.03 -0.56 -8.06
C ILE A 70 9.95 -1.69 -7.60
N ILE A 71 11.11 -1.81 -8.25
CA ILE A 71 12.18 -2.72 -7.85
C ILE A 71 13.28 -1.84 -7.26
N LYS A 72 13.58 -2.02 -5.97
CA LYS A 72 14.73 -1.37 -5.33
C LYS A 72 15.91 -2.35 -5.45
N GLU A 73 16.97 -1.93 -6.12
CA GLU A 73 18.25 -2.66 -6.18
C GLU A 73 18.93 -2.72 -4.80
#